data_AF-A0A7X3MPP9-F1
#
_entry.id   AF-A0A7X3MPP9-F1
#
_cell.length_a   1.000
_cell.length_b   1.000
_cell.length_c   1.000
_cell.angle_alpha   90.00
_cell.angle_beta   90.00
_cell.angle_gamma   90.00
#
_symmetry.space_group_name_H-M   'P 1'
#
loop_
_entity.id
_entity.type
_entity.pdbx_description
1 polymer ?
#
loop_
_entity_poly.entity_id
_entity_poly.type
_entity_poly.pdbx_seq_one_letter_code
_entity_poly.pdbx_strand_id
1 'polypeptide(L)'
;MLARNLMNAYKMMRALGLVRSKRDYSRRWLGRGQTYLRDYELRGRDFVQVPAATVTRLRSRLRAVADRVPAGIRTEIEAVIATIDQGTAVADLLARRG
;
A
#
# COMPACT_ATOMS: atom_id res chain seq x y z
N MET A 1 -7.73 -3.83 4.36
CA MET A 1 -6.62 -2.92 4.74
C MET A 1 -7.15 -1.51 5.02
N LEU A 2 -6.61 -0.79 6.02
CA LEU A 2 -6.96 0.62 6.28
C LEU A 2 -6.13 1.63 5.46
N ALA A 3 -6.65 2.84 5.25
CA ALA A 3 -5.99 3.90 4.48
C ALA A 3 -4.68 4.40 5.13
N ARG A 4 -4.60 4.43 6.47
CA ARG A 4 -3.34 4.73 7.16
C ARG A 4 -2.23 3.75 6.78
N ASN A 5 -2.55 2.47 6.64
CA ASN A 5 -1.60 1.44 6.21
C ASN A 5 -1.17 1.66 4.75
N LEU A 6 -2.08 2.15 3.90
CA LEU A 6 -1.76 2.53 2.52
C LEU A 6 -0.74 3.68 2.45
N MET A 7 -0.88 4.67 3.34
CA MET A 7 0.06 5.79 3.46
C MET A 7 1.42 5.34 3.99
N ASN A 8 1.44 4.45 4.98
CA ASN A 8 2.68 3.87 5.49
C ASN A 8 3.41 3.07 4.39
N ALA A 9 2.70 2.24 3.63
CA ALA A 9 3.26 1.55 2.47
C ALA A 9 3.85 2.52 1.44
N TYR A 10 3.17 3.64 1.16
CA TYR A 10 3.73 4.70 0.31
C TYR A 10 5.05 5.26 0.85
N LYS A 11 5.13 5.57 2.15
CA LYS A 11 6.34 6.13 2.78
C LYS A 11 7.52 5.16 2.68
N MET A 12 7.29 3.87 2.94
CA MET A 12 8.33 2.84 2.81
C MET A 12 8.79 2.69 1.35
N MET A 13 7.85 2.58 0.41
CA MET A 13 8.18 2.47 -1.02
C MET A 13 8.89 3.73 -1.55
N ARG A 14 8.59 4.90 -1.00
CA ARG A 14 9.29 6.16 -1.29
C ARG A 14 10.74 6.11 -0.82
N ALA A 15 10.97 5.64 0.41
CA ALA A 15 12.31 5.49 0.97
C ALA A 15 13.17 4.50 0.17
N LEU A 16 12.56 3.43 -0.34
CA LEU A 16 13.19 2.45 -1.23
C LEU A 16 13.38 2.94 -2.68
N GLY A 17 12.98 4.17 -3.01
CA GLY A 17 13.10 4.72 -4.37
C GLY A 17 12.15 4.12 -5.41
N LEU A 18 11.20 3.27 -5.00
CA LEU A 18 10.25 2.59 -5.90
C LEU A 18 9.16 3.53 -6.43
N VAL A 19 8.92 4.63 -5.73
CA VAL A 19 7.84 5.58 -6.00
C VAL A 19 8.39 6.99 -5.96
N ARG A 20 7.95 7.86 -6.87
CA ARG A 20 8.44 9.26 -6.93
C ARG A 20 7.50 10.29 -6.35
N SER A 21 6.23 9.96 -6.12
CA SER A 21 5.22 10.86 -5.56
C SER A 21 3.94 10.12 -5.18
N LYS A 22 3.08 10.75 -4.37
CA LYS A 22 1.73 10.23 -4.08
C LYS A 22 0.89 10.05 -5.35
N ARG A 23 1.11 10.92 -6.36
CA ARG A 23 0.49 10.82 -7.69
C ARG A 23 0.94 9.57 -8.44
N ASP A 24 2.26 9.36 -8.50
CA ASP A 24 2.87 8.20 -9.13
C ASP A 24 2.41 6.89 -8.46
N TYR A 25 2.40 6.87 -7.13
CA TYR A 25 1.85 5.76 -6.35
C TYR A 25 0.40 5.46 -6.69
N SER A 26 -0.47 6.47 -6.63
CA SER A 26 -1.91 6.31 -6.86
C SER A 26 -2.20 5.78 -8.26
N ARG A 27 -1.53 6.32 -9.28
CA ARG A 27 -1.76 5.93 -10.66
C ARG A 27 -1.07 4.62 -11.03
N ARG A 28 0.25 4.52 -10.84
CA ARG A 28 1.06 3.41 -11.36
C ARG A 28 0.97 2.17 -10.49
N TRP A 29 0.94 2.34 -9.17
CA TRP A 29 0.95 1.23 -8.23
C TRP A 29 -0.46 0.79 -7.85
N LEU A 30 -1.33 1.74 -7.49
CA LEU A 30 -2.68 1.43 -7.03
C LEU A 30 -3.71 1.30 -8.17
N GLY A 31 -3.39 1.80 -9.37
CA GLY A 31 -4.35 1.81 -10.50
C GLY A 31 -5.57 2.69 -10.24
N ARG A 32 -5.42 3.75 -9.44
CA ARG A 32 -6.48 4.68 -9.05
C ARG A 32 -6.22 6.08 -9.63
N GLY A 33 -7.20 6.97 -9.43
CA GLY A 33 -7.08 8.37 -9.79
C GLY A 33 -5.86 9.03 -9.15
N GLN A 34 -5.28 10.03 -9.82
CA GLN A 34 -4.02 10.66 -9.41
C GLN A 34 -4.04 11.33 -8.03
N THR A 35 -5.21 11.66 -7.51
CA THR A 35 -5.42 12.29 -6.20
C THR A 35 -5.73 11.27 -5.10
N TYR A 36 -5.92 9.99 -5.43
CA TYR A 36 -6.48 8.98 -4.52
C TYR A 36 -5.81 8.96 -3.14
N LEU A 37 -4.48 8.83 -3.07
CA LEU A 37 -3.77 8.82 -1.79
C LEU A 37 -3.83 10.18 -1.07
N ARG A 38 -3.82 11.29 -1.81
CA ARG A 38 -3.94 12.65 -1.26
C ARG A 38 -5.31 12.85 -0.61
N ASP A 39 -6.36 12.29 -1.21
CA ASP A 39 -7.73 12.45 -0.72
C ASP A 39 -7.96 11.69 0.59
N TYR A 40 -7.23 10.59 0.86
CA TYR A 40 -7.24 9.93 2.16
C TYR A 40 -6.57 10.74 3.26
N GLU A 41 -5.44 11.37 2.94
CA GLU A 41 -4.68 12.20 3.86
C GLU A 41 -5.45 13.46 4.25
N LEU A 42 -5.95 14.22 3.25
CA LEU A 42 -6.63 15.49 3.48
C LEU A 42 -7.95 15.34 4.24
N ARG A 43 -8.63 14.20 4.08
CA ARG A 43 -9.93 13.97 4.70
C ARG A 43 -9.84 13.29 6.07
N GLY A 44 -8.63 13.09 6.62
CA GLY A 44 -8.44 12.39 7.90
C GLY A 44 -9.01 10.98 7.88
N ARG A 45 -9.04 10.33 6.71
CA ARG A 45 -9.72 9.05 6.48
C ARG A 45 -8.86 7.85 6.83
N ASP A 46 -8.06 7.97 7.89
CA ASP A 46 -7.04 7.00 8.28
C ASP A 46 -7.60 5.59 8.53
N PHE A 47 -8.84 5.53 9.04
CA PHE A 47 -9.56 4.31 9.35
C PHE A 47 -10.54 3.86 8.25
N VAL A 48 -10.57 4.56 7.11
CA VAL A 48 -11.39 4.12 5.98
C VAL A 48 -10.77 2.88 5.35
N GLN A 49 -11.62 1.89 5.07
CA GLN A 49 -11.19 0.70 4.37
C GLN A 49 -10.78 1.03 2.94
N VAL A 50 -9.62 0.50 2.55
CA VAL A 50 -9.14 0.50 1.19
C VAL A 50 -9.81 -0.67 0.45
N PRO A 51 -10.38 -0.44 -0.75
CA PRO A 51 -10.99 -1.52 -1.53
C PRO A 51 -10.02 -2.67 -1.77
N ALA A 52 -10.48 -3.91 -1.59
CA ALA A 52 -9.67 -5.11 -1.69
C ALA A 52 -8.90 -5.20 -3.02
N ALA A 53 -9.54 -4.87 -4.15
CA ALA A 53 -8.91 -4.85 -5.47
C ALA A 53 -7.66 -3.94 -5.53
N THR A 54 -7.67 -2.81 -4.81
CA THR A 54 -6.51 -1.90 -4.72
C THR A 54 -5.36 -2.58 -3.97
N VAL A 55 -5.67 -3.27 -2.87
CA VAL A 55 -4.68 -3.99 -2.05
C VAL A 55 -4.06 -5.15 -2.82
N THR A 56 -4.88 -5.96 -3.47
CA THR A 56 -4.43 -7.09 -4.31
C THR A 56 -3.50 -6.63 -5.42
N ARG A 57 -3.86 -5.52 -6.10
CA ARG A 57 -3.02 -4.95 -7.15
C ARG A 57 -1.67 -4.49 -6.60
N LEU A 58 -1.66 -3.79 -5.46
CA LEU A 58 -0.43 -3.33 -4.83
C LEU A 58 0.49 -4.51 -4.48
N ARG A 59 -0.05 -5.55 -3.84
CA ARG A 59 0.70 -6.77 -3.49
C ARG A 59 1.29 -7.45 -4.72
N SER A 60 0.48 -7.64 -5.77
CA SER A 60 0.94 -8.26 -7.02
C SER A 60 2.11 -7.51 -7.64
N ARG A 61 2.06 -6.17 -7.66
CA ARG A 61 3.16 -5.35 -8.19
C ARG A 61 4.42 -5.40 -7.32
N LEU A 62 4.27 -5.36 -6.00
CA LEU A 62 5.40 -5.47 -5.08
C LEU A 62 6.11 -6.81 -5.27
N ARG A 63 5.38 -7.92 -5.36
CA ARG A 63 5.96 -9.24 -5.64
C ARG A 63 6.70 -9.28 -6.98
N ALA A 64 6.07 -8.77 -8.04
CA ALA A 64 6.71 -8.72 -9.36
C ALA A 64 8.00 -7.87 -9.38
N VAL A 65 8.11 -6.86 -8.51
CA VAL A 65 9.35 -6.09 -8.33
C VAL A 65 10.35 -6.84 -7.46
N ALA A 66 9.91 -7.46 -6.37
CA ALA A 66 10.72 -8.30 -5.49
C ALA A 66 11.47 -9.38 -6.29
N ASP A 67 10.82 -9.95 -7.30
CA ASP A 67 11.39 -10.97 -8.18
C ASP A 67 12.54 -10.49 -9.07
N ARG A 68 12.68 -9.18 -9.26
CA ARG A 68 13.63 -8.57 -10.21
C ARG A 68 14.74 -7.76 -9.54
N VAL A 69 14.74 -7.68 -8.21
CA VAL A 69 15.71 -6.89 -7.45
C VAL A 69 16.68 -7.79 -6.69
N PRO A 70 17.87 -7.28 -6.31
CA PRO A 70 18.81 -8.00 -5.46
C PRO A 70 18.21 -8.39 -4.11
N ALA A 71 18.76 -9.43 -3.48
CA ALA A 71 18.24 -10.01 -2.24
C ALA A 71 18.04 -8.99 -1.11
N GLY A 72 18.95 -8.02 -0.94
CA GLY A 72 18.80 -6.98 0.08
C GLY A 72 17.54 -6.13 -0.09
N ILE A 73 17.26 -5.67 -1.32
CA ILE A 73 16.07 -4.88 -1.63
C ILE A 73 14.81 -5.77 -1.64
N ARG A 74 14.94 -7.03 -2.04
CA ARG A 74 13.84 -8.01 -1.97
C ARG A 74 13.30 -8.12 -0.55
N THR A 75 14.17 -8.27 0.45
CA THR A 75 13.75 -8.37 1.87
C THR A 75 12.95 -7.16 2.33
N GLU A 76 13.40 -5.95 1.97
CA GLU A 76 12.69 -4.71 2.29
C GLU A 76 11.30 -4.66 1.63
N ILE A 77 11.19 -5.09 0.37
CA ILE A 77 9.91 -5.18 -0.34
C ILE A 77 8.97 -6.21 0.32
N GLU A 78 9.49 -7.37 0.71
CA GLU A 78 8.72 -8.39 1.42
C GLU A 78 8.23 -7.88 2.78
N ALA A 79 9.02 -7.07 3.50
CA ALA A 79 8.58 -6.42 4.74
C ALA A 79 7.41 -5.44 4.50
N VAL A 80 7.41 -4.72 3.38
CA VAL A 80 6.28 -3.87 2.97
C VAL A 80 5.04 -4.73 2.68
N ILE A 81 5.19 -5.87 2.00
CA ILE A 81 4.09 -6.81 1.73
C ILE A 81 3.53 -7.34 3.06
N ALA A 82 4.38 -7.79 3.98
CA ALA A 82 3.95 -8.28 5.29
C ALA A 82 3.15 -7.23 6.08
N THR A 83 3.57 -5.96 6.02
CA THR A 83 2.84 -4.85 6.64
C THR A 83 1.45 -4.66 6.04
N ILE A 84 1.33 -4.77 4.71
CA ILE A 84 0.03 -4.72 4.00
C ILE A 84 -0.87 -5.86 4.45
N ASP A 85 -0.30 -7.04 4.67
CA ASP A 85 -1.02 -8.26 5.03
C ASP A 85 -1.60 -8.18 6.44
N GLN A 86 -0.76 -7.78 7.40
CA GLN A 86 -1.19 -7.48 8.77
C GLN A 86 -2.27 -6.40 8.79
N GLY A 87 -2.07 -5.32 8.03
CA GLY A 87 -3.04 -4.25 7.90
C GLY A 87 -4.36 -4.67 7.26
N THR A 88 -4.36 -5.73 6.45
CA THR A 88 -5.57 -6.34 5.89
C THR A 88 -6.28 -7.19 6.93
N ALA A 89 -5.55 -8.07 7.62
CA ALA A 89 -6.11 -8.90 8.68
C ALA A 89 -6.78 -8.07 9.79
N VAL A 90 -6.15 -6.98 10.22
CA VAL A 90 -6.74 -6.06 11.22
C VAL A 90 -8.04 -5.43 10.71
N ALA A 91 -8.07 -4.98 9.45
CA ALA A 91 -9.28 -4.40 8.88
C ALA A 91 -10.43 -5.41 8.77
N ASP A 92 -10.12 -6.65 8.44
CA ASP A 92 -11.10 -7.74 8.34
C ASP A 92 -11.64 -8.13 9.73
N LEU A 93 -10.80 -8.13 10.76
CA LEU A 93 -11.22 -8.34 12.15
C LEU A 93 -12.16 -7.24 12.64
N LEU A 94 -11.85 -5.98 12.35
CA LEU A 94 -12.70 -4.84 12.72
C LEU A 94 -14.06 -4.91 12.01
N ALA A 95 -14.09 -5.32 10.74
CA ALA A 95 -15.32 -5.45 9.96
C ALA A 95 -16.25 -6.57 10.46
N ARG A 96 -15.72 -7.58 11.15
CA ARG A 96 -16.51 -8.69 11.72
C ARG A 96 -17.10 -8.36 13.10
N ARG A 97 -16.65 -7.27 13.73
CA ARG A 97 -17.01 -6.91 15.11
C ARG A 97 -17.96 -5.70 15.19
N GLY A 98 -18.16 -4.99 14.08
CA GLY A 98 -19.17 -3.94 13.92
C GLY A 98 -20.30 -4.43 13.04
#